data_AF-A5GA62-F1
#
_entry.id   AF-A5GA62-F1
#
_cell.length_a   1.000
_cell.length_b   1.000
_cell.length_c   1.000
_cell.angle_alpha   90.00
_cell.angle_beta   90.00
_cell.angle_gamma   90.00
#
_symmetry.space_group_name_H-M   'P 1'
#
loop_
_entity.id
_entity.type
_entity.pdbx_description
1 polymer ?
#
loop_
_entity_poly.entity_id
_entity_poly.type
_entity_poly.pdbx_seq_one_letter_code
_entity_poly.pdbx_strand_id
1 'polypeptide(L)'
;MQLTSPGNSVIQSCNLFKKTRGLELRLKLEIGSRLKRLRMERSLTQKELAVRVSGGLDYTYIGKIERGEQLPSLKILLKISEALSVPVASFFQDEAVAAVSDISSSELRYLVSEETGRELVRALRLVHKDDLPLLIEIIQVLGRHRNTAQKKTYEESPSAVLLAAEKMSSYKKK
;
A
#
# COMPACT_ATOMS: atom_id res chain seq x y z
N MET A 1 -49.66 14.51 34.14
CA MET A 1 -49.54 14.43 32.67
C MET A 1 -48.17 14.99 32.28
N GLN A 2 -47.17 14.13 32.14
CA GLN A 2 -45.83 14.56 31.66
C GLN A 2 -45.81 14.45 30.14
N LEU A 3 -45.52 15.57 29.49
CA LEU A 3 -45.30 15.70 28.05
C LEU A 3 -43.96 15.04 27.70
N THR A 4 -43.97 13.99 26.88
CA THR A 4 -42.74 13.42 26.31
C THR A 4 -42.27 14.33 25.17
N SER A 5 -41.12 14.99 25.37
CA SER A 5 -40.48 15.88 24.39
C SER A 5 -39.90 15.10 23.19
N PRO A 6 -40.27 15.42 21.94
CA PRO A 6 -39.81 14.71 20.73
C PRO A 6 -38.44 15.20 20.23
N GLY A 7 -37.49 15.47 21.13
CA GLY A 7 -36.25 16.20 20.80
C GLY A 7 -35.04 15.36 20.37
N ASN A 8 -34.98 14.06 20.71
CA ASN A 8 -33.71 13.32 20.63
C ASN A 8 -33.48 12.51 19.35
N SER A 9 -34.55 12.04 18.67
CA SER A 9 -34.40 11.22 17.44
C SER A 9 -34.08 12.04 16.18
N VAL A 10 -34.54 13.29 16.12
CA VAL A 10 -34.35 14.18 14.95
C VAL A 10 -32.90 14.70 14.89
N ILE A 11 -32.30 14.99 16.05
CA ILE A 11 -30.91 15.48 16.14
C ILE A 11 -29.90 14.36 15.84
N GLN A 12 -30.18 13.11 16.26
CA GLN A 12 -29.36 11.95 15.91
C GLN A 12 -29.31 11.68 14.40
N SER A 13 -30.46 11.83 13.72
CA SER A 13 -30.59 11.65 12.27
C SER A 13 -29.81 12.73 11.49
N CYS A 14 -29.78 13.97 11.99
CA CYS A 14 -29.08 15.09 11.36
C CYS A 14 -27.54 14.97 11.47
N ASN A 15 -27.02 14.42 12.58
CA ASN A 15 -25.58 14.19 12.75
C ASN A 15 -25.06 13.01 11.91
N LEU A 16 -25.87 11.96 11.71
CA LEU A 16 -25.53 10.87 10.79
C LEU A 16 -25.45 11.39 9.35
N PHE A 17 -26.36 12.27 8.94
CA PHE A 17 -26.39 12.86 7.59
C PHE A 17 -25.17 13.75 7.29
N LYS A 18 -24.72 14.55 8.28
CA LYS A 18 -23.52 15.39 8.16
C LYS A 18 -22.24 14.56 8.01
N LYS A 19 -22.14 13.43 8.70
CA LYS A 19 -20.99 12.51 8.62
C LYS A 19 -20.91 11.80 7.27
N THR A 20 -22.05 11.33 6.75
CA THR A 20 -22.13 10.65 5.45
C THR A 20 -21.76 11.56 4.29
N ARG A 21 -22.16 12.84 4.33
CA ARG A 21 -21.85 13.82 3.27
C ARG A 21 -20.35 14.09 3.13
N GLY A 22 -19.60 14.10 4.23
CA GLY A 22 -18.14 14.24 4.22
C GLY A 22 -17.42 13.02 3.60
N LEU A 23 -17.94 11.82 3.85
CA LEU A 23 -17.41 10.58 3.27
C LEU A 23 -17.72 10.49 1.76
N GLU A 24 -18.94 10.85 1.36
CA GLU A 24 -19.36 10.85 -0.04
C GLU A 24 -18.53 11.81 -0.89
N LEU A 25 -18.26 13.03 -0.37
CA LEU A 25 -17.40 14.01 -1.04
C LEU A 25 -15.98 13.49 -1.23
N ARG A 26 -15.40 12.88 -0.19
CA ARG A 26 -14.06 12.31 -0.25
C ARG A 26 -13.97 11.21 -1.32
N LEU A 27 -14.93 10.29 -1.32
CA LEU A 27 -14.97 9.19 -2.28
C LEU A 27 -15.10 9.70 -3.72
N LYS A 28 -15.94 10.72 -3.96
CA LYS A 28 -16.08 11.33 -5.29
C LYS A 28 -14.77 11.92 -5.81
N LEU A 29 -14.07 12.68 -4.96
CA LEU A 29 -12.80 13.30 -5.31
C LEU A 29 -11.72 12.25 -5.58
N GLU A 30 -11.67 11.19 -4.78
CA GLU A 30 -10.69 10.12 -4.89
C GLU A 30 -10.88 9.26 -6.14
N ILE A 31 -12.12 8.86 -6.45
CA ILE A 31 -12.42 8.15 -7.70
C ILE A 31 -12.17 9.07 -8.91
N GLY A 32 -12.57 10.34 -8.82
CA GLY A 32 -12.38 11.33 -9.89
C GLY A 32 -10.90 11.56 -10.23
N SER A 33 -10.06 11.74 -9.21
CA SER A 33 -8.62 11.95 -9.40
C SER A 33 -7.94 10.71 -10.00
N ARG A 34 -8.27 9.51 -9.52
CA ARG A 34 -7.76 8.25 -10.07
C ARG A 34 -8.21 8.01 -11.50
N LEU A 35 -9.47 8.30 -11.83
CA LEU A 35 -9.96 8.23 -13.20
C LEU A 35 -9.16 9.14 -14.13
N LYS A 36 -8.96 10.40 -13.72
CA LYS A 36 -8.18 11.38 -14.47
C LYS A 36 -6.75 10.89 -14.70
N ARG A 37 -6.09 10.40 -13.66
CA ARG A 37 -4.73 9.85 -13.75
C ARG A 37 -4.66 8.68 -14.75
N LEU A 38 -5.48 7.65 -14.57
CA LEU A 38 -5.50 6.46 -15.42
C LEU A 38 -5.80 6.81 -16.89
N ARG A 39 -6.66 7.80 -17.13
CA ARG A 39 -6.94 8.31 -18.47
C ARG A 39 -5.71 8.99 -19.09
N MET A 40 -5.04 9.86 -18.35
CA MET A 40 -3.86 10.60 -18.81
C MET A 40 -2.67 9.68 -19.08
N GLU A 41 -2.48 8.62 -18.28
CA GLU A 41 -1.45 7.57 -18.51
C GLU A 41 -1.62 6.86 -19.86
N ARG A 42 -2.83 6.87 -20.42
CA ARG A 42 -3.14 6.32 -21.76
C ARG A 42 -3.20 7.38 -22.85
N SER A 43 -2.84 8.62 -22.52
CA SER A 43 -2.88 9.76 -23.43
C SER A 43 -4.27 9.99 -24.07
N LEU A 44 -5.34 9.62 -23.35
CA LEU A 44 -6.71 9.79 -23.84
C LEU A 44 -7.29 11.13 -23.40
N THR A 45 -8.01 11.82 -24.28
CA THR A 45 -8.92 12.91 -23.93
C THR A 45 -10.19 12.37 -23.28
N GLN A 46 -10.96 13.23 -22.60
CA GLN A 46 -12.25 12.83 -22.02
C GLN A 46 -13.23 12.34 -23.11
N LYS A 47 -13.18 12.94 -24.30
CA LYS A 47 -14.00 12.54 -25.46
C LYS A 47 -13.61 11.15 -25.96
N GLU A 48 -12.31 10.89 -26.13
CA GLU A 48 -11.83 9.58 -26.58
C GLU A 48 -12.15 8.48 -25.57
N LEU A 49 -11.99 8.74 -24.26
CA LEU A 49 -12.40 7.77 -23.24
C LEU A 49 -13.90 7.49 -23.32
N ALA A 50 -14.73 8.54 -23.44
CA ALA A 50 -16.17 8.39 -23.49
C ALA A 50 -16.66 7.56 -24.69
N VAL A 51 -15.99 7.70 -25.84
CA VAL A 51 -16.23 6.88 -27.04
C VAL A 51 -15.76 5.43 -26.85
N ARG A 52 -14.65 5.22 -26.14
CA ARG A 52 -14.06 3.89 -25.91
C ARG A 52 -14.89 3.03 -24.96
N VAL A 53 -15.70 3.64 -24.10
CA VAL A 53 -16.57 2.92 -23.16
C VAL A 53 -17.69 2.18 -23.90
N SER A 54 -17.89 0.91 -23.58
CA SER A 54 -18.94 0.08 -24.17
C SER A 54 -20.34 0.70 -24.00
N GLY A 55 -21.01 0.93 -25.13
CA GLY A 55 -22.31 1.61 -25.22
C GLY A 55 -22.22 3.15 -25.26
N GLY A 56 -21.02 3.71 -25.27
CA GLY A 56 -20.76 5.15 -25.25
C GLY A 56 -21.08 5.80 -23.91
N LEU A 57 -20.37 6.87 -23.59
CA LEU A 57 -20.75 7.82 -22.54
C LEU A 57 -20.71 9.24 -23.07
N ASP A 58 -21.42 10.13 -22.40
CA ASP A 58 -21.24 11.57 -22.59
C ASP A 58 -19.87 11.98 -22.01
N TYR A 59 -19.04 12.66 -22.80
CA TYR A 59 -17.75 13.16 -22.34
C TYR A 59 -17.88 14.15 -21.19
N THR A 60 -18.99 14.89 -21.11
CA THR A 60 -19.29 15.79 -19.98
C THR A 60 -19.49 15.01 -18.69
N TYR A 61 -20.04 13.80 -18.77
CA TYR A 61 -20.19 12.91 -17.62
C TYR A 61 -18.84 12.42 -17.09
N ILE A 62 -17.91 12.05 -17.98
CA ILE A 62 -16.51 11.77 -17.60
C ILE A 62 -15.90 12.98 -16.89
N GLY A 63 -16.08 14.19 -17.43
CA GLY A 63 -15.59 15.42 -16.80
C GLY A 63 -16.19 15.68 -15.42
N LYS A 64 -17.49 15.43 -15.21
CA LYS A 64 -18.16 15.53 -13.90
C LYS A 64 -17.60 14.55 -12.88
N ILE A 65 -17.27 13.32 -13.31
CA ILE A 65 -16.63 12.33 -12.45
C ILE A 65 -15.24 12.81 -12.04
N GLU A 66 -14.42 13.26 -13.00
CA GLU A 66 -13.04 13.70 -12.73
C GLU A 66 -12.94 14.90 -11.79
N ARG A 67 -13.96 15.78 -11.76
CA ARG A 67 -14.05 16.91 -10.83
C ARG A 67 -14.69 16.55 -9.48
N GLY A 68 -15.10 15.30 -9.28
CA GLY A 68 -15.80 14.86 -8.07
C GLY A 68 -17.22 15.41 -7.92
N GLU A 69 -17.82 15.91 -9.01
CA GLU A 69 -19.19 16.44 -9.02
C GLU A 69 -20.22 15.29 -9.03
N GLN A 70 -19.86 14.15 -9.64
CA GLN A 70 -20.74 13.00 -9.75
C GLN A 70 -20.01 11.69 -9.47
N LEU A 71 -20.63 10.81 -8.68
CA LEU A 71 -20.14 9.45 -8.44
C LEU A 71 -20.72 8.53 -9.53
N PRO A 72 -19.89 7.77 -10.27
CA PRO A 72 -20.40 6.78 -11.20
C PRO A 72 -20.96 5.56 -10.46
N SER A 73 -21.92 4.88 -11.07
CA SER A 73 -22.34 3.57 -10.57
C SER A 73 -21.24 2.53 -10.80
N LEU A 74 -21.26 1.44 -10.04
CA LEU A 74 -20.30 0.34 -10.22
C LEU A 74 -20.31 -0.21 -11.65
N LYS A 75 -21.50 -0.30 -12.28
CA LYS A 75 -21.65 -0.74 -13.67
C LYS A 75 -20.91 0.18 -14.65
N ILE A 76 -20.98 1.49 -14.44
CA ILE A 76 -20.24 2.46 -15.26
C ILE A 76 -18.74 2.34 -14.99
N LEU A 77 -18.34 2.21 -13.72
CA LEU A 77 -16.94 2.07 -13.35
C LEU A 77 -16.30 0.82 -13.95
N LEU A 78 -17.03 -0.31 -14.00
CA LEU A 78 -16.59 -1.53 -14.68
C LEU A 78 -16.34 -1.30 -16.17
N LYS A 79 -17.28 -0.67 -16.88
CA LYS A 79 -17.10 -0.36 -18.30
C LYS A 79 -15.92 0.59 -18.56
N ILE A 80 -15.71 1.57 -17.67
CA ILE A 80 -14.55 2.46 -17.74
C ILE A 80 -13.25 1.68 -17.47
N SER A 81 -13.27 0.75 -16.51
CA SER A 81 -12.13 -0.12 -16.21
C SER A 81 -11.74 -0.98 -17.41
N GLU A 82 -12.72 -1.52 -18.13
CA GLU A 82 -12.53 -2.29 -19.37
C GLU A 82 -11.94 -1.40 -20.48
N ALA A 83 -12.52 -0.20 -20.69
CA ALA A 83 -12.04 0.75 -21.69
C ALA A 83 -10.59 1.20 -21.45
N LEU A 84 -10.20 1.31 -20.18
CA LEU A 84 -8.84 1.60 -19.74
C LEU A 84 -7.98 0.33 -19.59
N SER A 85 -8.52 -0.88 -19.71
CA SER A 85 -7.78 -2.11 -19.48
C SER A 85 -7.07 -2.14 -18.12
N VAL A 86 -7.80 -1.79 -17.06
CA VAL A 86 -7.34 -1.88 -15.66
C VAL A 86 -8.33 -2.65 -14.81
N PRO A 87 -7.88 -3.28 -13.70
CA PRO A 87 -8.79 -3.79 -12.69
C PRO A 87 -9.66 -2.67 -12.13
N VAL A 88 -10.95 -2.95 -11.87
CA VAL A 88 -11.84 -1.98 -11.20
C VAL A 88 -11.31 -1.56 -9.82
N ALA A 89 -10.52 -2.40 -9.17
CA ALA A 89 -9.83 -2.09 -7.92
C ALA A 89 -8.90 -0.87 -8.03
N SER A 90 -8.38 -0.55 -9.22
CA SER A 90 -7.49 0.60 -9.42
C SER A 90 -8.14 1.95 -9.15
N PHE A 91 -9.47 2.03 -9.07
CA PHE A 91 -10.20 3.23 -8.64
C PHE A 91 -10.30 3.35 -7.11
N PHE A 92 -9.89 2.33 -6.36
CA PHE A 92 -10.00 2.22 -4.91
C PHE A 92 -8.64 2.04 -4.19
N GLN A 93 -7.55 1.82 -4.93
CA GLN A 93 -6.23 1.56 -4.37
C GLN A 93 -5.55 2.86 -3.90
N ASP A 94 -5.22 2.92 -2.61
CA ASP A 94 -4.34 3.95 -2.05
C ASP A 94 -2.91 3.82 -2.61
N GLU A 95 -2.28 4.94 -2.94
CA GLU A 95 -0.87 4.98 -3.38
C GLU A 95 0.08 4.36 -2.34
N ALA A 96 -0.28 4.43 -1.06
CA ALA A 96 0.44 3.74 0.01
C ALA A 96 0.42 2.21 -0.13
N VAL A 97 -0.66 1.64 -0.67
CA VAL A 97 -0.78 0.18 -0.89
C VAL A 97 0.00 -0.25 -2.14
N ALA A 98 0.16 0.62 -3.13
CA ALA A 98 1.01 0.36 -4.29
C ALA A 98 2.50 0.30 -3.92
N ALA A 99 2.97 1.16 -3.01
CA ALA A 99 4.34 1.07 -2.47
C ALA A 99 4.55 -0.18 -1.59
N VAL A 100 3.49 -0.67 -0.93
CA VAL A 100 3.53 -1.91 -0.14
C VAL A 100 3.55 -3.16 -1.04
N SER A 101 2.97 -3.11 -2.25
CA SER A 101 3.03 -4.23 -3.19
C SER A 101 4.44 -4.49 -3.78
N ASP A 102 5.34 -3.51 -3.71
CA ASP A 102 6.76 -3.68 -4.06
C ASP A 102 7.59 -4.33 -2.94
N ILE A 103 7.07 -4.39 -1.70
CA ILE A 103 7.64 -5.26 -0.67
C ILE A 103 7.32 -6.68 -1.12
N SER A 104 8.32 -7.37 -1.66
CA SER A 104 8.17 -8.69 -2.26
C SER A 104 7.28 -9.54 -1.37
N SER A 105 6.10 -9.93 -1.88
CA SER A 105 5.13 -10.68 -1.11
C SER A 105 5.72 -11.99 -0.57
N SER A 106 6.87 -12.46 -1.10
CA SER A 106 7.64 -13.57 -0.57
C SER A 106 8.37 -13.28 0.76
N GLU A 107 8.96 -12.10 0.95
CA GLU A 107 9.71 -11.74 2.17
C GLU A 107 8.77 -11.56 3.36
N LEU A 108 7.66 -10.86 3.15
CA LEU A 108 6.62 -10.74 4.18
C LEU A 108 5.97 -12.09 4.48
N ARG A 109 5.78 -12.95 3.47
CA ARG A 109 5.19 -14.28 3.67
C ARG A 109 6.12 -15.22 4.44
N TYR A 110 7.43 -15.12 4.22
CA TYR A 110 8.43 -15.82 5.03
C TYR A 110 8.48 -15.27 6.47
N LEU A 111 8.47 -13.95 6.65
CA LEU A 111 8.44 -13.37 7.99
C LEU A 111 7.21 -13.82 8.78
N VAL A 112 6.05 -13.83 8.15
CA VAL A 112 4.77 -14.20 8.78
C VAL A 112 4.60 -15.72 8.94
N SER A 113 5.44 -16.55 8.29
CA SER A 113 5.44 -18.01 8.53
C SER A 113 5.99 -18.37 9.92
N GLU A 114 6.91 -17.56 10.45
CA GLU A 114 7.49 -17.75 11.78
C GLU A 114 6.61 -17.13 12.88
N GLU A 115 6.49 -17.77 14.06
CA GLU A 115 5.70 -17.20 15.17
C GLU A 115 6.27 -15.86 15.63
N THR A 116 7.59 -15.74 15.77
CA THR A 116 8.24 -14.49 16.17
C THR A 116 8.01 -13.37 15.16
N GLY A 117 7.96 -13.70 13.86
CA GLY A 117 7.64 -12.71 12.83
C GLY A 117 6.18 -12.28 12.87
N ARG A 118 5.24 -13.19 13.19
CA ARG A 118 3.84 -12.82 13.47
C ARG A 118 3.73 -11.90 14.69
N GLU A 119 4.46 -12.18 15.76
CA GLU A 119 4.49 -11.34 16.95
C GLU A 119 5.03 -9.94 16.65
N LEU A 120 6.12 -9.82 15.88
CA LEU A 120 6.63 -8.53 15.42
C LEU A 120 5.58 -7.74 14.65
N VAL A 121 4.91 -8.37 13.68
CA VAL A 121 3.84 -7.72 12.91
C VAL A 121 2.66 -7.29 13.79
N ARG A 122 2.30 -8.09 14.80
CA ARG A 122 1.27 -7.70 15.79
C ARG A 122 1.74 -6.51 16.63
N ALA A 123 2.99 -6.51 17.09
CA ALA A 123 3.56 -5.44 17.91
C ALA A 123 3.62 -4.11 17.15
N LEU A 124 3.93 -4.15 15.85
CA LEU A 124 3.93 -2.95 15.00
C LEU A 124 2.58 -2.24 14.92
N ARG A 125 1.45 -2.93 15.19
CA ARG A 125 0.11 -2.31 15.24
C ARG A 125 -0.07 -1.34 16.40
N LEU A 126 0.78 -1.43 17.42
CA LEU A 126 0.73 -0.59 18.62
C LEU A 126 1.65 0.63 18.52
N VAL A 127 2.48 0.69 17.48
CA VAL A 127 3.52 1.71 17.31
C VAL A 127 2.93 2.95 16.65
N HIS A 128 3.23 4.13 17.21
CA HIS A 128 2.85 5.39 16.58
C HIS A 128 3.75 5.70 15.38
N LYS A 129 3.20 6.35 14.34
CA LYS A 129 3.93 6.66 13.11
C LYS A 129 5.22 7.47 13.34
N ASP A 130 5.25 8.29 14.40
CA ASP A 130 6.39 9.16 14.72
C ASP A 130 7.58 8.36 15.28
N ASP A 131 7.34 7.13 15.76
CA ASP A 131 8.38 6.24 16.29
C ASP A 131 9.01 5.35 15.21
N LEU A 132 8.43 5.31 14.01
CA LEU A 132 8.92 4.48 12.90
C LEU A 132 10.38 4.75 12.50
N PRO A 133 10.88 6.01 12.46
CA PRO A 133 12.27 6.28 12.13
C PRO A 133 13.25 5.61 13.10
N LEU A 134 12.92 5.61 14.40
CA LEU A 134 13.75 4.97 15.42
C LEU A 134 13.75 3.45 15.25
N LEU A 135 12.59 2.83 15.00
CA LEU A 135 12.52 1.38 14.79
C LEU A 135 13.31 0.93 13.56
N ILE A 136 13.24 1.69 12.48
CA ILE A 136 14.04 1.43 11.28
C ILE A 136 15.52 1.48 11.64
N GLU A 137 15.96 2.49 12.39
CA GLU A 137 17.35 2.62 12.81
C GLU A 137 17.80 1.45 13.69
N ILE A 138 16.98 1.04 14.68
CA ILE A 138 17.26 -0.12 15.53
C ILE A 138 17.45 -1.38 14.68
N ILE A 139 16.54 -1.64 13.74
CA ILE A 139 16.61 -2.82 12.87
C ILE A 139 17.89 -2.77 12.01
N GLN A 140 18.22 -1.62 11.45
CA GLN A 140 19.44 -1.45 10.64
C GLN A 140 20.71 -1.62 11.48
N VAL A 141 20.76 -1.05 12.68
CA VAL A 141 21.87 -1.22 13.63
C VAL A 141 22.08 -2.70 13.96
N LEU A 142 21.01 -3.42 14.32
CA LEU A 142 21.07 -4.86 14.59
C LEU A 142 21.56 -5.65 13.37
N GLY A 143 21.08 -5.30 12.18
CA GLY A 143 21.54 -5.90 10.92
C GLY A 143 23.03 -5.68 10.66
N ARG A 144 23.51 -4.44 10.85
CA ARG A 144 24.93 -4.09 10.74
C ARG A 144 25.76 -4.94 11.70
N HIS A 145 25.41 -4.98 12.99
CA HIS A 145 26.15 -5.74 13.99
C HIS A 145 26.17 -7.25 13.74
N ARG A 146 25.05 -7.83 13.28
CA ARG A 146 25.01 -9.26 12.95
C ARG A 146 25.92 -9.60 11.77
N ASN A 147 26.00 -8.73 10.77
CA ASN A 147 26.90 -8.92 9.63
C ASN A 147 28.38 -8.76 10.02
N THR A 148 28.71 -7.84 10.94
CA THR A 148 30.09 -7.69 11.46
C THR A 148 30.49 -8.87 12.34
N ALA A 149 29.58 -9.38 13.17
CA ALA A 149 29.80 -10.57 14.01
C ALA A 149 29.95 -11.85 13.17
N GLN A 150 29.13 -12.01 12.12
CA GLN A 150 29.24 -13.14 11.20
C GLN A 150 30.56 -13.11 10.39
N LYS A 151 31.10 -11.94 10.05
CA LYS A 151 32.44 -11.83 9.42
C LYS A 151 33.57 -12.32 10.33
N LYS A 152 33.54 -12.04 11.64
CA LYS A 152 34.55 -12.52 12.60
C LYS A 152 34.56 -14.03 12.80
N THR A 153 33.39 -14.68 12.78
CA THR A 153 33.27 -16.14 12.93
C THR A 153 33.89 -16.96 11.79
N TYR A 154 34.19 -16.37 10.63
CA TYR A 154 34.90 -17.04 9.53
C TYR A 154 36.41 -16.82 9.54
N GLU A 155 36.91 -15.74 10.17
CA GLU A 155 38.36 -15.48 10.25
C GLU A 155 39.02 -16.18 11.45
N GLU A 156 38.26 -16.51 12.50
CA GLU A 156 38.79 -17.14 13.72
C GLU A 156 38.61 -18.68 13.79
N SER A 157 38.15 -19.35 12.72
CA SER A 157 38.08 -20.81 12.70
C SER A 157 39.50 -21.43 12.60
N PRO A 158 39.94 -22.26 13.58
CA PRO A 158 41.27 -22.91 13.56
C PRO A 158 41.53 -23.76 12.31
N SER A 159 40.47 -24.17 11.59
CA SER A 159 40.55 -24.93 10.35
C SER A 159 41.20 -24.15 9.20
N ALA A 160 40.99 -22.81 9.13
CA ALA A 160 41.60 -21.97 8.10
C ALA A 160 43.11 -21.75 8.31
N VAL A 161 43.55 -21.71 9.58
CA VAL A 161 44.97 -21.57 9.94
C VAL A 161 45.74 -22.87 9.68
N LEU A 162 45.12 -24.03 9.92
CA LEU A 162 45.69 -25.35 9.61
C LEU A 162 45.89 -25.55 8.09
N LEU A 163 44.89 -25.17 7.28
CA LEU A 163 45.00 -25.23 5.81
C LEU A 163 46.07 -24.28 5.24
N ALA A 164 46.32 -23.14 5.88
CA ALA A 164 47.42 -22.24 5.52
C ALA A 164 48.80 -22.80 5.91
N ALA A 165 48.90 -23.45 7.08
CA ALA A 165 50.14 -24.09 7.54
C ALA A 165 50.55 -25.31 6.71
N GLU A 166 49.59 -26.12 6.24
CA GLU A 166 49.85 -27.26 5.35
C GLU A 166 50.37 -26.81 3.97
N LYS A 167 49.83 -25.72 3.43
CA LYS A 167 50.30 -25.13 2.16
C LYS A 167 51.71 -24.53 2.26
N MET A 168 52.11 -24.03 3.44
CA MET A 168 53.47 -23.53 3.68
C MET A 168 54.51 -24.65 3.89
N SER A 169 54.11 -25.82 4.38
CA SER A 169 55.02 -26.98 4.51
C SER A 169 55.37 -27.61 3.14
N SER A 170 54.44 -27.57 2.18
CA SER A 170 54.66 -28.06 0.82
C SER A 170 55.66 -27.20 0.00
N TYR A 171 56.00 -25.99 0.45
CA TYR A 171 56.89 -25.07 -0.27
C TYR A 171 58.37 -25.17 0.12
N LYS A 172 58.75 -26.08 1.03
CA LYS A 172 60.13 -26.25 1.51
C LYS A 172 60.84 -27.54 1.06
N LYS A 173 60.27 -28.25 0.07
CA LYS A 173 60.94 -29.35 -0.66
C LYS A 173 60.98 -29.05 -2.15
N LYS A 174 61.89 -28.15 -2.54
CA LYS A 174 62.55 -28.11 -3.86
C LYS A 174 63.81 -27.28 -3.73
#